data_AF-A0A374WQ27-F1
#
_entry.id   AF-A0A374WQ27-F1
#
_cell.length_a   1.000
_cell.length_b   1.000
_cell.length_c   1.000
_cell.angle_alpha   90.00
_cell.angle_beta   90.00
_cell.angle_gamma   90.00
#
_symmetry.space_group_name_H-M   'P 1'
#
loop_
_entity.id
_entity.type
_entity.pdbx_description
1 polymer ?
#
loop_
_entity_poly.entity_id
_entity_poly.type
_entity_poly.pdbx_seq_one_letter_code
_entity_poly.pdbx_strand_id
1 'polypeptide(L)'
;MGFTTAAFIRKNTPELRKKLEELGYKDASTVQDNYTAIYTDEEEGEFFTQYLSNITDDEIAVDCGTNEELFISIAALRDDIDIHQWFTDGKEWFQCRFFKVGMHYSDKPEILFERWHKATVEELIEHFRGKEEDK
;
A
#
# COMPACT_ATOMS: atom_id res chain seq x y z
N MET A 1 1.08 -9.82 -13.06
CA MET A 1 0.64 -8.41 -13.14
C MET A 1 -0.50 -8.28 -12.16
N GLY A 2 -0.27 -7.52 -11.12
CA GLY A 2 -0.94 -7.57 -9.82
C GLY A 2 -0.17 -6.68 -8.85
N PHE A 3 -0.26 -6.96 -7.55
CA PHE A 3 0.51 -6.26 -6.55
C PHE A 3 2.02 -6.46 -6.77
N THR A 4 2.82 -5.45 -6.40
CA THR A 4 4.26 -5.44 -6.72
C THR A 4 5.14 -5.38 -5.48
N THR A 5 4.57 -5.29 -4.28
CA THR A 5 5.35 -5.07 -3.06
C THR A 5 4.64 -5.68 -1.85
N ALA A 6 5.31 -6.64 -1.19
CA ALA A 6 4.91 -7.12 0.12
C ALA A 6 5.12 -6.05 1.19
N ALA A 7 4.21 -5.98 2.15
CA ALA A 7 4.30 -5.13 3.31
C ALA A 7 3.66 -5.81 4.51
N PHE A 8 4.10 -5.40 5.70
CA PHE A 8 3.41 -5.76 6.92
C PHE A 8 3.25 -4.56 7.84
N ILE A 9 2.25 -4.65 8.71
CA ILE A 9 2.00 -3.68 9.75
C ILE A 9 1.85 -4.40 11.08
N ARG A 10 2.48 -3.85 12.12
CA ARG A 10 2.49 -4.32 13.51
C ARG A 10 1.21 -3.92 14.25
N LYS A 11 0.09 -3.87 13.51
CA LYS A 11 -1.23 -3.47 13.98
C LYS A 11 -2.29 -4.22 13.18
N ASN A 12 -3.23 -4.84 13.88
CA ASN A 12 -4.29 -5.61 13.26
C ASN A 12 -5.65 -5.02 13.67
N THR A 13 -6.33 -4.35 12.73
CA THR A 13 -7.68 -3.82 12.94
C THR A 13 -8.63 -4.25 11.82
N PRO A 14 -9.93 -4.42 12.10
CA PRO A 14 -10.93 -4.71 11.06
C PRO A 14 -10.95 -3.67 9.94
N GLU A 15 -10.72 -2.39 10.26
CA GLU A 15 -10.71 -1.30 9.29
C GLU A 15 -9.55 -1.43 8.29
N LEU A 16 -8.37 -1.87 8.75
CA LEU A 16 -7.23 -2.11 7.88
C LEU A 16 -7.50 -3.29 6.93
N ARG A 17 -8.05 -4.38 7.45
CA ARG A 17 -8.40 -5.56 6.63
C ARG A 17 -9.41 -5.19 5.54
N LYS A 18 -10.44 -4.42 5.90
CA LYS A 18 -11.43 -3.94 4.94
C LYS A 18 -10.81 -3.06 3.84
N LYS A 19 -9.85 -2.18 4.17
CA LYS A 19 -9.14 -1.39 3.16
C LYS A 19 -8.35 -2.27 2.19
N LEU A 20 -7.75 -3.38 2.67
CA LEU A 20 -7.07 -4.34 1.80
C LEU A 20 -8.04 -5.06 0.86
N GLU A 21 -9.22 -5.46 1.36
CA GLU A 21 -10.29 -6.01 0.52
C GLU A 21 -10.75 -5.01 -0.54
N GLU A 22 -10.86 -3.72 -0.19
CA GLU A 22 -11.19 -2.64 -1.14
C GLU A 22 -10.10 -2.44 -2.22
N LEU A 23 -8.82 -2.68 -1.88
CA LEU A 23 -7.72 -2.73 -2.84
C LEU A 23 -7.74 -3.99 -3.73
N GLY A 24 -8.53 -4.99 -3.36
CA GLY A 24 -8.69 -6.24 -4.09
C GLY A 24 -7.91 -7.43 -3.55
N TYR A 25 -7.31 -7.32 -2.35
CA TYR A 25 -6.72 -8.47 -1.68
C TYR A 25 -7.80 -9.43 -1.16
N LYS A 26 -7.48 -10.72 -1.10
CA LYS A 26 -8.32 -11.72 -0.43
C LYS A 26 -7.83 -11.97 0.99
N ASP A 27 -8.76 -12.13 1.93
CA ASP A 27 -8.42 -12.53 3.30
C ASP A 27 -8.10 -14.03 3.36
N ALA A 28 -6.83 -14.36 3.60
CA ALA A 28 -6.33 -15.70 3.85
C ALA A 28 -6.10 -15.98 5.35
N SER A 29 -6.53 -15.07 6.22
CA SER A 29 -6.36 -15.19 7.67
C SER A 29 -7.13 -16.39 8.23
N THR A 30 -6.48 -17.16 9.09
CA THR A 30 -7.20 -18.06 10.00
C THR A 30 -7.88 -17.24 11.09
N VAL A 31 -9.11 -17.60 11.47
CA VAL A 31 -9.95 -16.94 12.49
C VAL A 31 -9.35 -17.03 13.90
N GLN A 32 -8.22 -16.38 14.14
CA GLN A 32 -7.60 -16.26 15.47
C GLN A 32 -7.65 -14.80 15.92
N ASP A 33 -8.38 -14.55 17.00
CA ASP A 33 -8.64 -13.22 17.56
C ASP A 33 -7.42 -12.56 18.23
N ASN A 34 -6.24 -13.20 18.25
CA ASN A 34 -5.06 -12.73 18.99
C ASN A 34 -3.85 -12.39 18.10
N TYR A 35 -3.99 -12.38 16.78
CA TYR A 35 -2.93 -11.93 15.88
C TYR A 35 -2.76 -10.41 15.94
N THR A 36 -1.50 -9.99 15.91
CA THR A 36 -1.09 -8.61 16.17
C THR A 36 -0.61 -7.87 14.93
N ALA A 37 -0.30 -8.60 13.86
CA ALA A 37 0.16 -8.05 12.59
C ALA A 37 -0.69 -8.50 11.41
N ILE A 38 -0.67 -7.70 10.36
CA ILE A 38 -1.20 -8.03 9.03
C ILE A 38 -0.02 -8.06 8.06
N TYR A 39 0.04 -9.08 7.20
CA TYR A 39 1.03 -9.24 6.14
C TYR A 39 0.30 -9.33 4.79
N THR A 40 0.82 -8.65 3.76
CA THR A 40 0.32 -8.74 2.39
C THR A 40 1.27 -9.55 1.52
N ASP A 41 0.72 -10.53 0.82
CA ASP A 41 1.38 -11.34 -0.19
C ASP A 41 1.03 -10.77 -1.58
N GLU A 42 2.03 -10.22 -2.25
CA GLU A 42 1.88 -9.61 -3.56
C GLU A 42 1.75 -10.64 -4.69
N GLU A 43 2.34 -11.83 -4.52
CA GLU A 43 2.35 -12.89 -5.53
C GLU A 43 0.95 -13.50 -5.68
N GLU A 44 0.31 -13.82 -4.56
CA GLU A 44 -1.04 -14.42 -4.54
C GLU A 44 -2.15 -13.36 -4.48
N GLY A 45 -1.82 -12.12 -4.12
CA GLY A 45 -2.78 -11.04 -3.94
C GLY A 45 -3.69 -11.30 -2.73
N GLU A 46 -3.09 -11.81 -1.66
CA GLU A 46 -3.78 -12.17 -0.42
C GLU A 46 -3.18 -11.40 0.76
N PHE A 47 -3.93 -11.28 1.84
CA PHE A 47 -3.37 -10.86 3.12
C PHE A 47 -3.72 -11.87 4.18
N PHE A 48 -2.85 -12.00 5.17
CA PHE A 48 -3.10 -12.85 6.32
C PHE A 48 -2.65 -12.15 7.60
N THR A 49 -3.24 -12.58 8.70
CA THR A 49 -2.89 -12.11 10.03
C THR A 49 -2.01 -13.13 10.73
N GLN A 50 -1.02 -12.64 11.49
CA GLN A 50 -0.10 -13.48 12.22
C GLN A 50 0.45 -12.79 13.47
N TYR A 51 1.21 -13.54 14.28
CA TYR A 51 1.99 -12.94 15.36
C TYR A 51 3.22 -12.24 14.81
N LEU A 52 3.59 -11.13 15.45
CA LEU A 52 4.87 -10.45 15.23
C LEU A 52 6.09 -11.39 15.29
N SER A 53 6.07 -12.42 16.12
CA SER A 53 7.16 -13.38 16.25
C SER A 53 7.37 -14.27 15.02
N ASN A 54 6.38 -14.32 14.12
CA ASN A 54 6.46 -15.09 12.88
C ASN A 54 7.08 -14.27 11.74
N ILE A 55 7.12 -12.94 11.89
CA ILE A 55 7.76 -12.01 10.94
C ILE A 55 9.25 -12.05 11.21
N THR A 56 10.01 -12.63 10.29
CA THR A 56 11.46 -12.75 10.39
C THR A 56 12.15 -11.61 9.64
N ASP A 57 13.33 -11.19 10.09
CA ASP A 57 14.12 -10.14 9.41
C ASP A 57 14.52 -10.50 7.96
N ASP A 58 14.42 -11.78 7.59
CA ASP A 58 14.64 -12.29 6.23
C ASP A 58 13.45 -12.09 5.28
N GLU A 59 12.29 -11.63 5.77
CA GLU A 59 11.13 -11.34 4.93
C GLU A 59 11.40 -10.12 4.03
N ILE A 60 11.11 -10.25 2.73
CA ILE A 60 11.30 -9.20 1.72
C ILE A 60 10.18 -8.13 1.79
N ALA A 61 9.42 -8.11 2.88
CA ALA A 61 8.28 -7.21 3.08
C ALA A 61 8.70 -5.90 3.75
N VAL A 62 8.06 -4.81 3.33
CA VAL A 62 8.26 -3.49 3.94
C VAL A 62 7.62 -3.45 5.33
N ASP A 63 8.44 -3.23 6.36
CA ASP A 63 7.95 -2.97 7.72
C ASP A 63 7.36 -1.56 7.80
N CYS A 64 6.03 -1.47 7.92
CA CYS A 64 5.32 -0.21 8.06
C CYS A 64 5.15 0.22 9.53
N GLY A 65 5.72 -0.51 10.49
CA GLY A 65 5.58 -0.24 11.91
C GLY A 65 4.11 -0.24 12.31
N THR A 66 3.60 0.88 12.79
CA THR A 66 2.17 1.09 13.10
C THR A 66 1.49 2.10 12.16
N ASN A 67 2.18 2.54 11.12
CA ASN A 67 1.71 3.57 10.21
C ASN A 67 0.72 2.99 9.19
N GLU A 68 -0.57 3.16 9.47
CA GLU A 68 -1.65 2.66 8.61
C GLU A 68 -1.64 3.28 7.21
N GLU A 69 -1.29 4.57 7.08
CA GLU A 69 -1.32 5.25 5.79
C GLU A 69 -0.17 4.78 4.89
N LEU A 70 1.03 4.61 5.47
CA LEU A 70 2.15 4.01 4.78
C LEU A 70 1.82 2.59 4.33
N PHE A 71 1.31 1.76 5.23
CA PHE A 71 0.98 0.37 4.94
C PHE A 71 0.00 0.23 3.77
N ILE A 72 -1.11 0.95 3.80
CA ILE A 72 -2.10 0.90 2.70
C ILE A 72 -1.53 1.47 1.41
N SER A 73 -0.65 2.48 1.49
CA SER A 73 -0.03 3.08 0.30
C SER A 73 0.95 2.12 -0.38
N ILE A 74 1.74 1.36 0.40
CA ILE A 74 2.63 0.32 -0.12
C ILE A 74 1.81 -0.86 -0.65
N ALA A 75 0.83 -1.34 0.10
CA ALA A 75 -0.02 -2.45 -0.30
C ALA A 75 -0.81 -2.15 -1.59
N ALA A 76 -1.10 -0.89 -1.87
CA ALA A 76 -1.77 -0.47 -3.11
C ALA A 76 -0.87 -0.51 -4.36
N LEU A 77 0.45 -0.64 -4.23
CA LEU A 77 1.37 -0.66 -5.37
C LEU A 77 1.11 -1.87 -6.25
N ARG A 78 0.79 -1.61 -7.52
CA ARG A 78 0.48 -2.64 -8.54
C ARG A 78 0.74 -2.13 -9.95
N ASP A 79 1.02 -3.03 -10.87
CA ASP A 79 1.41 -2.68 -12.26
C ASP A 79 0.22 -2.60 -13.24
N ASP A 80 -0.90 -3.23 -12.89
CA ASP A 80 -2.04 -3.44 -13.77
C ASP A 80 -3.09 -2.32 -13.72
N ILE A 81 -3.21 -1.59 -12.61
CA ILE A 81 -4.11 -0.43 -12.43
C ILE A 81 -3.39 0.71 -11.69
N ASP A 82 -3.98 1.90 -11.64
CA ASP A 82 -3.43 3.06 -10.90
C ASP A 82 -4.31 3.55 -9.74
N ILE A 83 -5.56 3.09 -9.65
CA ILE A 83 -6.48 3.54 -8.59
C ILE A 83 -5.89 3.25 -7.21
N HIS A 84 -6.08 4.19 -6.27
CA HIS A 84 -5.55 4.18 -4.90
C HIS A 84 -4.03 4.30 -4.76
N GLN A 85 -3.26 4.37 -5.85
CA GLN A 85 -1.81 4.58 -5.80
C GLN A 85 -1.45 6.07 -5.77
N TRP A 86 -0.33 6.38 -5.15
CA TRP A 86 0.22 7.73 -5.07
C TRP A 86 1.10 8.04 -6.28
N PHE A 87 1.02 9.28 -6.72
CA PHE A 87 1.86 9.87 -7.75
C PHE A 87 2.48 11.16 -7.22
N THR A 88 3.71 11.43 -7.64
CA THR A 88 4.48 12.59 -7.19
C THR A 88 5.38 13.12 -8.30
N ASP A 89 5.75 14.39 -8.20
CA ASP A 89 6.84 15.03 -8.95
C ASP A 89 8.06 15.34 -8.04
N GLY A 90 8.07 14.73 -6.85
CA GLY A 90 9.03 14.99 -5.77
C GLY A 90 8.68 16.20 -4.89
N LYS A 91 7.68 17.01 -5.25
CA LYS A 91 7.23 18.17 -4.46
C LYS A 91 5.77 18.06 -4.07
N GLU A 92 4.92 17.82 -5.06
CA GLU A 92 3.49 17.65 -4.88
C GLU A 92 3.14 16.16 -4.91
N TRP A 93 1.99 15.82 -4.33
CA TRP A 93 1.52 14.44 -4.16
C TRP A 93 0.03 14.36 -4.41
N PHE A 94 -0.41 13.34 -5.12
CA PHE A 94 -1.83 13.03 -5.23
C PHE A 94 -2.06 11.52 -5.29
N GLN A 95 -3.21 11.10 -4.79
CA GLN A 95 -3.68 9.72 -4.90
C GLN A 95 -4.61 9.59 -6.10
N CYS A 96 -4.36 8.61 -6.96
CA CYS A 96 -5.17 8.39 -8.14
C CYS A 96 -6.55 7.81 -7.78
N ARG A 97 -7.61 8.38 -8.36
CA ARG A 97 -9.02 7.98 -8.13
C ARG A 97 -9.66 7.27 -9.31
N PHE A 98 -8.90 7.05 -10.37
CA PHE A 98 -9.36 6.42 -11.60
C PHE A 98 -8.55 5.15 -11.87
N PHE A 99 -9.10 4.25 -12.68
CA PHE A 99 -8.47 2.97 -13.01
C PHE A 99 -7.07 3.15 -13.64
N LYS A 100 -6.86 4.23 -14.40
CA LYS A 100 -5.58 4.65 -14.97
C LYS A 100 -5.37 6.13 -14.76
N VAL A 101 -4.14 6.52 -14.43
CA VAL A 101 -3.79 7.90 -14.08
C VAL A 101 -4.01 8.87 -15.24
N GLY A 102 -3.82 8.41 -16.48
CA GLY A 102 -4.10 9.20 -17.68
C GLY A 102 -5.57 9.65 -17.83
N MET A 103 -6.51 9.00 -17.14
CA MET A 103 -7.93 9.42 -17.15
C MET A 103 -8.21 10.65 -16.28
N HIS A 104 -7.27 11.12 -15.46
CA HIS A 104 -7.42 12.39 -14.75
C HIS A 104 -7.47 13.60 -15.70
N TYR A 105 -6.88 13.48 -16.89
CA TYR A 105 -6.84 14.55 -17.89
C TYR A 105 -7.29 13.99 -19.25
N SER A 106 -8.60 14.09 -19.52
CA SER A 106 -9.21 13.60 -20.77
C SER A 106 -8.55 14.14 -22.04
N ASP A 107 -7.97 15.34 -21.98
CA ASP A 107 -7.46 16.03 -23.17
C ASP A 107 -5.94 15.90 -23.36
N LYS A 108 -5.14 15.62 -22.31
CA LYS A 108 -3.66 15.59 -22.36
C LYS A 108 -3.02 14.66 -21.30
N PRO A 109 -3.15 13.33 -21.45
CA PRO A 109 -2.55 12.37 -20.52
C PRO A 109 -1.00 12.40 -20.52
N GLU A 110 -0.37 12.78 -21.63
CA GLU A 110 1.09 12.81 -21.79
C GLU A 110 1.78 13.79 -20.83
N ILE A 111 1.18 14.96 -20.61
CA ILE A 111 1.68 15.97 -19.66
C ILE A 111 1.71 15.42 -18.24
N LEU A 112 0.79 14.49 -17.92
CA LEU A 112 0.77 13.88 -16.61
C LEU A 112 2.01 12.99 -16.40
N PHE A 113 2.44 12.24 -17.42
CA PHE A 113 3.61 11.36 -17.31
C PHE A 113 4.96 12.10 -17.41
N GLU A 114 5.01 13.29 -18.02
CA GLU A 114 6.21 14.14 -18.00
C GLU A 114 6.48 14.75 -16.62
N ARG A 115 5.42 15.02 -15.87
CA ARG A 115 5.51 15.68 -14.57
C ARG A 115 5.44 14.71 -13.40
N TRP A 116 4.59 13.68 -13.49
CA TRP A 116 4.24 12.81 -12.38
C TRP A 116 4.66 11.38 -12.67
N HIS A 117 5.31 10.75 -11.71
CA HIS A 117 5.56 9.31 -11.70
C HIS A 117 4.82 8.64 -10.55
N LYS A 118 4.62 7.34 -10.68
CA LYS A 118 4.10 6.50 -9.60
C LYS A 118 5.11 6.51 -8.46
N ALA A 119 4.67 6.83 -7.25
CA ALA A 119 5.54 6.91 -6.10
C ALA A 119 6.23 5.57 -5.84
N THR A 120 7.53 5.61 -5.60
CA THR A 120 8.34 4.46 -5.19
C THR A 120 8.14 4.14 -3.72
N VAL A 121 8.60 2.96 -3.29
CA VAL A 121 8.57 2.55 -1.88
C VAL A 121 9.33 3.56 -1.02
N GLU A 122 10.51 3.99 -1.46
CA GLU A 122 11.35 4.94 -0.73
C GLU A 122 10.67 6.30 -0.58
N GLU A 123 10.07 6.82 -1.67
CA GLU A 123 9.36 8.10 -1.62
C GLU A 123 8.13 8.02 -0.71
N LEU A 124 7.41 6.89 -0.71
CA LEU A 124 6.29 6.67 0.20
C LEU A 124 6.76 6.64 1.67
N ILE A 125 7.83 5.91 1.97
CA ILE A 125 8.42 5.89 3.32
C ILE A 125 8.78 7.31 3.74
N GLU A 126 9.50 8.08 2.91
CA GLU A 126 9.86 9.46 3.23
C GLU A 126 8.65 10.38 3.40
N HIS A 127 7.62 10.24 2.54
CA HIS A 127 6.40 11.04 2.60
C HIS A 127 5.60 10.83 3.89
N PHE A 128 5.61 9.60 4.43
CA PHE A 128 4.85 9.23 5.63
C PHE A 128 5.67 9.19 6.92
N ARG A 129 7.01 9.30 6.86
CA ARG A 129 7.95 9.25 8.00
C ARG A 129 7.69 10.27 9.11
N GLY A 130 7.00 11.38 8.80
CA GLY A 130 6.71 12.46 9.76
C GLY A 130 5.24 12.63 10.14
N LYS A 131 4.35 11.71 9.74
CA LYS A 131 2.90 11.85 9.94
C LYS A 131 2.33 11.04 11.11
N GLU A 132 3.19 10.37 11.89
CA GLU A 132 2.77 9.57 13.06
C GLU A 132 2.52 10.42 14.33
N GLU A 133 2.92 11.69 14.38
CA GLU A 133 2.89 12.50 15.63
C GLU A 133 1.67 13.43 15.81
N ASP A 134 0.72 13.50 14.87
CA ASP A 134 -0.41 14.45 14.92
C ASP A 134 -1.81 13.79 15.14
N LYS A 135 -1.92 12.74 15.97
CA LYS A 135 -3.23 12.21 16.40
C LYS A 135 -3.32 11.88 17.89
#